data_AF-A0A1B2EZW7-F1
#
_entry.id   AF-A0A1B2EZW7-F1
#
_cell.length_a   1.000
_cell.length_b   1.000
_cell.length_c   1.000
_cell.angle_alpha   90.00
_cell.angle_beta   90.00
_cell.angle_gamma   90.00
#
_symmetry.space_group_name_H-M   'P 1'
#
loop_
_entity.id
_entity.type
_entity.pdbx_description
1 polymer ?
#
loop_
_entity_poly.entity_id
_entity_poly.type
_entity_poly.pdbx_seq_one_letter_code
_entity_poly.pdbx_strand_id
1 'polypeptide(L)'
;MKRSAYLLAFLFVSTSSYALDLPKWPSGPVAVLPKGEFVISEDTTLSYDKLTVPDGTIITTNGNDFDLQIRQELIIQGSTVIRSFAPTHVPDAPPQAATGGPGRSYERGPNTEGATVATKGNDGGQGMPGQTGQPGVAGDDAGFITLRFDPGARADGRLIVRNTGGIGGIGGVGGQGGPGGDGQQGGRGKDGIVDCASGPGNGGNGGDGGPGGLGGRGGDGGRGGTIVVQTSAPANPPPGSMTILDWLQTVEMSVDGGTPGQPGPGGKGGNPGQPGYGGRGSHHCQGKEADRMGAPGKPGKNETAGLSGANKGPNGRIKKL
;
A
#
# COMPACT_ATOMS: atom_id res chain seq x y z
N MET A 1 7.89 46.39 17.65
CA MET A 1 7.61 44.94 17.68
C MET A 1 8.60 44.23 16.76
N LYS A 2 9.58 43.52 17.31
CA LYS A 2 10.60 42.77 16.53
C LYS A 2 10.02 41.40 16.16
N ARG A 3 9.86 41.11 14.87
CA ARG A 3 9.45 39.80 14.37
C ARG A 3 10.70 38.94 14.15
N SER A 4 10.89 37.91 14.97
CA SER A 4 11.91 36.87 14.74
C SER A 4 11.43 35.94 13.63
N ALA A 5 12.20 35.87 12.54
CA ALA A 5 12.02 34.88 11.49
C ALA A 5 12.73 33.58 11.91
N TYR A 6 11.98 32.50 12.08
CA TYR A 6 12.53 31.16 12.27
C TYR A 6 12.83 30.56 10.89
N LEU A 7 14.11 30.38 10.58
CA LEU A 7 14.59 29.69 9.40
C LEU A 7 14.48 28.18 9.65
N LEU A 8 13.47 27.52 9.05
CA LEU A 8 13.34 26.06 9.08
C LEU A 8 14.34 25.47 8.08
N ALA A 9 15.48 24.98 8.54
CA ALA A 9 16.42 24.23 7.71
C ALA A 9 15.91 22.79 7.55
N PHE A 10 15.37 22.46 6.38
CA PHE A 10 15.06 21.08 6.01
C PHE A 10 16.35 20.36 5.63
N LEU A 11 16.82 19.49 6.53
CA LEU A 11 17.93 18.59 6.26
C LEU A 11 17.43 17.44 5.37
N PHE A 12 17.71 17.49 4.07
CA PHE A 12 17.49 16.35 3.18
C PHE A 12 18.59 15.31 3.43
N VAL A 13 18.27 14.27 4.21
CA VAL A 13 19.12 13.09 4.32
C VAL A 13 18.92 12.26 3.06
N SER A 14 19.83 12.37 2.11
CA SER A 14 19.93 11.41 1.00
C SER A 14 20.40 10.09 1.59
N THR A 15 19.48 9.13 1.75
CA THR A 15 19.84 7.75 2.07
C THR A 15 20.42 7.13 0.81
N SER A 16 21.72 7.35 0.58
CA SER A 16 22.46 6.52 -0.36
C SER A 16 22.31 5.08 0.14
N SER A 17 21.58 4.25 -0.60
CA SER A 17 21.43 2.84 -0.31
C SER A 17 22.82 2.22 -0.41
N TYR A 18 23.51 2.12 0.73
CA TYR A 18 24.75 1.37 0.83
C TYR A 18 24.39 -0.06 0.45
N ALA A 19 24.83 -0.49 -0.74
CA ALA A 19 24.82 -1.89 -1.10
C ALA A 19 25.73 -2.60 -0.09
N LEU A 20 25.13 -3.17 0.96
CA LEU A 20 25.84 -3.99 1.90
C LEU A 20 26.35 -5.19 1.10
N ASP A 21 27.68 -5.36 1.05
CA ASP A 21 28.29 -6.57 0.48
C ASP A 21 27.75 -7.76 1.26
N LEU A 22 26.83 -8.49 0.62
CA LEU A 22 26.23 -9.67 1.24
C LEU A 22 27.33 -10.72 1.47
N PRO A 23 27.36 -11.35 2.65
CA PRO A 23 28.35 -12.39 2.92
C PRO A 23 28.19 -13.52 1.91
N LYS A 24 29.32 -13.92 1.31
CA LYS A 24 29.35 -15.05 0.37
C LYS A 24 29.33 -16.36 1.14
N TRP A 25 28.66 -17.36 0.56
CA TRP A 25 28.69 -18.72 1.08
C TRP A 25 30.12 -19.29 1.03
N PRO A 26 30.64 -19.84 2.14
CA PRO A 26 31.95 -20.47 2.14
C PRO A 26 31.94 -21.71 1.25
N SER A 27 33.01 -21.88 0.48
CA SER A 27 33.25 -23.07 -0.34
C SER A 27 33.95 -24.17 0.45
N GLY A 28 33.66 -25.43 0.10
CA GLY A 28 34.35 -26.60 0.64
C GLY A 28 33.50 -27.39 1.64
N PRO A 29 33.95 -28.60 2.01
CA PRO A 29 33.16 -29.52 2.84
C PRO A 29 33.06 -29.11 4.31
N VAL A 30 34.04 -28.38 4.83
CA VAL A 30 34.04 -27.88 6.21
C VAL A 30 34.00 -26.37 6.18
N ALA A 31 32.98 -25.79 6.80
CA ALA A 31 32.68 -24.37 6.68
C ALA A 31 32.29 -23.74 8.01
N VAL A 32 32.63 -22.46 8.16
CA VAL A 32 32.13 -21.57 9.20
C VAL A 32 31.46 -20.40 8.50
N LEU A 33 30.17 -20.19 8.73
CA LEU A 33 29.49 -19.02 8.19
C LEU A 33 29.98 -17.77 8.92
N PRO A 34 30.29 -16.67 8.22
CA PRO A 34 30.41 -15.38 8.90
C PRO A 34 29.06 -14.99 9.52
N LYS A 35 29.11 -14.31 10.66
CA LYS A 35 27.89 -13.77 11.30
C LYS A 35 27.27 -12.71 10.39
N GLY A 36 25.98 -12.84 10.10
CA GLY A 36 25.26 -11.87 9.28
C GLY A 36 23.94 -12.40 8.75
N GLU A 37 23.36 -11.66 7.81
CA GLU A 37 22.21 -12.10 7.02
C GLU A 37 22.69 -12.55 5.64
N PHE A 38 22.30 -13.77 5.25
CA PHE A 38 22.51 -14.33 3.93
C PHE A 38 21.19 -14.26 3.18
N VAL A 39 21.20 -13.59 2.03
CA VAL A 39 20.01 -13.44 1.20
C VAL A 39 20.19 -14.27 -0.06
N ILE A 40 19.26 -15.19 -0.30
CA ILE A 40 19.24 -16.06 -1.47
C ILE A 40 18.39 -15.38 -2.55
N SER A 41 18.92 -15.31 -3.77
CA SER A 41 18.25 -14.72 -4.93
C SER A 41 17.73 -15.73 -5.94
N GLU A 42 18.11 -17.01 -5.80
CA GLU A 42 17.74 -18.11 -6.69
C GLU A 42 17.75 -19.44 -5.93
N ASP A 43 17.13 -20.48 -6.47
CA ASP A 43 17.11 -21.80 -5.84
C ASP A 43 18.53 -22.26 -5.50
N THR A 44 18.75 -22.64 -4.24
CA THR A 44 20.09 -22.84 -3.70
C THR A 44 20.21 -24.19 -3.01
N THR A 45 21.22 -24.96 -3.41
CA THR A 45 21.62 -26.21 -2.73
C THR A 45 23.01 -26.07 -2.13
N LEU A 46 23.12 -26.36 -0.84
CA LEU A 46 24.38 -26.36 -0.09
C LEU A 46 24.63 -27.73 0.52
N SER A 47 25.88 -28.19 0.46
CA SER A 47 26.28 -29.49 1.03
C SER A 47 27.59 -29.35 1.79
N TYR A 48 27.57 -29.72 3.07
CA TYR A 48 28.72 -29.62 3.97
C TYR A 48 28.90 -30.93 4.75
N ASP A 49 30.15 -31.35 4.95
CA ASP A 49 30.49 -32.32 5.99
C ASP A 49 30.25 -31.72 7.36
N LYS A 50 30.82 -30.54 7.60
CA LYS A 50 30.69 -29.82 8.86
C LYS A 50 30.38 -28.35 8.60
N LEU A 51 29.30 -27.86 9.21
CA LEU A 51 28.90 -26.46 9.15
C LEU A 51 28.81 -25.87 10.56
N THR A 52 29.58 -24.82 10.83
CA THR A 52 29.45 -24.02 12.06
C THR A 52 28.76 -22.70 11.73
N VAL A 53 27.69 -22.40 12.47
CA VAL A 53 26.87 -21.21 12.29
C VAL A 53 26.93 -20.36 13.57
N PRO A 54 27.44 -19.12 13.51
CA PRO A 54 27.48 -18.22 14.66
C PRO A 54 26.08 -17.84 15.14
N ASP A 55 25.97 -17.47 16.42
CA ASP A 55 24.72 -16.96 17.01
C ASP A 55 24.21 -15.70 16.29
N GLY A 56 22.91 -15.68 16.04
CA GLY A 56 22.19 -14.60 15.39
C GLY A 56 22.33 -14.59 13.87
N THR A 57 22.84 -15.67 13.26
CA THR A 57 22.88 -15.79 11.79
C THR A 57 21.47 -15.93 11.23
N ILE A 58 21.19 -15.21 10.14
CA ILE A 58 19.90 -15.24 9.44
C ILE A 58 20.13 -15.69 8.01
N ILE A 59 19.31 -16.62 7.53
CA ILE A 59 19.26 -17.04 6.13
C ILE A 59 17.86 -16.70 5.60
N THR A 60 17.78 -15.82 4.60
CA THR A 60 16.53 -15.37 3.98
C THR A 60 16.44 -15.93 2.57
N THR A 61 15.42 -16.73 2.26
CA THR A 61 15.30 -17.44 0.96
C THR A 61 14.68 -16.59 -0.16
N ASN A 62 14.02 -15.49 0.19
CA ASN A 62 13.17 -14.67 -0.69
C ASN A 62 12.15 -15.48 -1.50
N GLY A 63 11.59 -16.51 -0.89
CA GLY A 63 10.61 -17.39 -1.54
C GLY A 63 11.22 -18.45 -2.46
N ASN A 64 12.54 -18.44 -2.69
CA ASN A 64 13.23 -19.49 -3.46
C ASN A 64 13.37 -20.78 -2.65
N ASP A 65 13.66 -21.87 -3.36
CA ASP A 65 13.93 -23.16 -2.76
C ASP A 65 15.33 -23.19 -2.13
N PHE A 66 15.42 -23.74 -0.93
CA PHE A 66 16.66 -23.87 -0.17
C PHE A 66 16.85 -25.30 0.30
N ASP A 67 17.91 -25.95 -0.16
CA ASP A 67 18.30 -27.30 0.22
C ASP A 67 19.64 -27.27 0.94
N LEU A 68 19.67 -27.70 2.21
CA LEU A 68 20.88 -27.80 3.02
C LEU A 68 21.12 -29.26 3.41
N GLN A 69 22.21 -29.83 2.92
CA GLN A 69 22.69 -31.15 3.30
C GLN A 69 23.86 -31.05 4.28
N ILE A 70 23.73 -31.74 5.41
CA ILE A 70 24.77 -31.91 6.42
C ILE A 70 25.15 -33.39 6.51
N ARG A 71 26.41 -33.69 6.20
CA ARG A 71 26.89 -35.08 6.13
C ARG A 71 27.45 -35.59 7.46
N GLN A 72 27.98 -34.72 8.31
CA GLN A 72 28.56 -35.12 9.61
C GLN A 72 28.10 -34.24 10.77
N GLU A 73 28.25 -32.93 10.71
CA GLU A 73 28.04 -32.08 11.89
C GLU A 73 27.49 -30.68 11.57
N LEU A 74 26.40 -30.29 12.23
CA LEU A 74 25.87 -28.92 12.25
C LEU A 74 26.03 -28.34 13.66
N ILE A 75 26.83 -27.28 13.80
CA ILE A 75 27.04 -26.60 15.08
C ILE A 75 26.45 -25.21 14.99
N ILE A 76 25.39 -24.92 15.75
CA ILE A 76 24.85 -23.56 15.89
C ILE A 76 25.29 -23.01 17.25
N GLN A 77 26.11 -21.95 17.26
CA GLN A 77 26.72 -21.38 18.47
C GLN A 77 25.74 -20.53 19.33
N GLY A 78 24.45 -20.90 19.34
CA GLY A 78 23.37 -20.13 19.94
C GLY A 78 22.08 -20.39 19.17
N SER A 79 21.61 -19.39 18.44
CA SER A 79 20.41 -19.45 17.61
C SER A 79 20.65 -19.02 16.16
N THR A 80 20.01 -19.72 15.23
CA THR A 80 19.99 -19.37 13.80
C THR A 80 18.56 -19.37 13.29
N VAL A 81 18.24 -18.42 12.39
CA VAL A 81 16.94 -18.33 11.75
C VAL A 81 17.08 -18.58 10.24
N ILE A 82 16.31 -19.52 9.71
CA ILE A 82 16.05 -19.63 8.28
C ILE A 82 14.63 -19.11 8.03
N ARG A 83 14.46 -18.15 7.14
CA ARG A 83 13.16 -17.56 6.82
C ARG A 83 12.95 -17.39 5.32
N SER A 84 11.69 -17.41 4.89
CA SER A 84 11.32 -17.10 3.50
C SER A 84 11.54 -15.64 3.16
N PHE A 85 10.96 -14.71 3.93
CA PHE A 85 11.03 -13.26 3.65
C PHE A 85 11.51 -12.46 4.85
N ALA A 86 12.07 -11.28 4.59
CA ALA A 86 12.30 -10.31 5.65
C ALA A 86 10.97 -9.86 6.29
N PRO A 87 10.92 -9.58 7.61
CA PRO A 87 9.69 -9.15 8.29
C PRO A 87 9.05 -7.88 7.71
N THR A 88 9.82 -7.09 6.96
CA THR A 88 9.40 -5.84 6.34
C THR A 88 9.15 -5.97 4.84
N HIS A 89 9.18 -7.19 4.27
CA HIS A 89 8.88 -7.41 2.86
C HIS A 89 7.38 -7.24 2.62
N VAL A 90 7.02 -6.04 2.17
CA VAL A 90 5.66 -5.66 1.77
C VAL A 90 5.75 -5.06 0.38
N PRO A 91 4.96 -5.54 -0.60
CA PRO A 91 4.92 -4.93 -1.93
C PRO A 91 4.53 -3.45 -1.87
N ASP A 92 5.10 -2.66 -2.78
CA ASP A 92 4.77 -1.23 -2.91
C ASP A 92 3.27 -1.04 -3.18
N ALA A 93 2.70 0.00 -2.57
CA ALA A 93 1.32 0.37 -2.81
C ALA A 93 1.15 0.89 -4.26
N PRO A 94 0.06 0.54 -4.95
CA PRO A 94 -0.26 1.13 -6.24
C PRO A 94 -0.38 2.66 -6.17
N PRO A 95 -0.14 3.37 -7.28
CA PRO A 95 -0.32 4.82 -7.31
C PRO A 95 -1.78 5.21 -7.02
N GLN A 96 -1.98 6.46 -6.58
CA GLN A 96 -3.31 7.02 -6.40
C GLN A 96 -4.08 7.01 -7.73
N ALA A 97 -5.36 6.62 -7.66
CA ALA A 97 -6.24 6.62 -8.83
C ALA A 97 -6.55 8.05 -9.33
N ALA A 98 -6.99 8.14 -10.58
CA ALA A 98 -7.20 9.43 -11.22
C ALA A 98 -8.28 10.27 -10.52
N THR A 99 -8.03 11.58 -10.44
CA THR A 99 -8.98 12.56 -9.90
C THR A 99 -10.10 12.81 -10.90
N GLY A 100 -11.32 12.97 -10.40
CA GLY A 100 -12.48 13.33 -11.20
C GLY A 100 -12.29 14.70 -11.87
N GLY A 101 -12.76 14.84 -13.10
CA GLY A 101 -12.71 16.12 -13.80
C GLY A 101 -13.69 17.15 -13.23
N PRO A 102 -13.42 18.45 -13.46
CA PRO A 102 -14.24 19.54 -12.95
C PRO A 102 -15.63 19.55 -13.61
N GLY A 103 -16.61 20.02 -12.86
CA GLY A 103 -17.92 20.36 -13.38
C GLY A 103 -17.87 21.58 -14.30
N ARG A 104 -18.84 21.67 -15.21
CA ARG A 104 -18.96 22.82 -16.12
C ARG A 104 -19.10 24.11 -15.31
N SER A 105 -18.17 25.03 -15.49
CA SER A 105 -18.23 26.35 -14.84
C SER A 105 -18.70 27.43 -15.81
N TYR A 106 -19.36 28.43 -15.27
CA TYR A 106 -19.75 29.65 -15.97
C TYR A 106 -19.13 30.87 -15.30
N GLU A 107 -19.13 32.00 -16.00
CA GLU A 107 -18.66 33.25 -15.41
C GLU A 107 -19.68 33.75 -14.36
N ARG A 108 -19.20 33.79 -13.11
CA ARG A 108 -20.03 34.08 -11.94
C ARG A 108 -20.63 35.48 -11.93
N GLY A 109 -19.94 36.45 -12.54
CA GLY A 109 -20.23 37.88 -12.40
C GLY A 109 -19.38 38.54 -11.29
N PRO A 110 -19.67 39.81 -10.92
CA PRO A 110 -20.80 40.59 -11.41
C PRO A 110 -20.58 41.24 -12.78
N ASN A 111 -19.37 41.14 -13.36
CA ASN A 111 -18.94 41.92 -14.53
C ASN A 111 -19.31 41.32 -15.89
N THR A 112 -20.28 40.41 -15.94
CA THR A 112 -20.73 39.80 -17.19
C THR A 112 -22.09 40.37 -17.58
N GLU A 113 -22.54 40.10 -18.81
CA GLU A 113 -23.91 40.41 -19.20
C GLU A 113 -24.93 39.47 -18.56
N GLY A 114 -24.45 38.39 -17.94
CA GLY A 114 -25.25 37.31 -17.39
C GLY A 114 -25.86 36.42 -18.47
N ALA A 115 -26.90 35.69 -18.10
CA ALA A 115 -27.77 35.01 -19.06
C ALA A 115 -28.56 36.04 -19.92
N THR A 116 -29.44 35.55 -20.80
CA THR A 116 -30.32 36.42 -21.57
C THR A 116 -31.19 37.29 -20.65
N VAL A 117 -31.59 38.47 -21.13
CA VAL A 117 -32.31 39.50 -20.34
C VAL A 117 -33.42 38.89 -19.49
N ALA A 118 -33.41 39.22 -18.19
CA ALA A 118 -34.34 38.78 -17.15
C ALA A 118 -34.46 37.27 -16.93
N THR A 119 -33.49 36.47 -17.41
CA THR A 119 -33.47 35.02 -17.18
C THR A 119 -32.51 34.61 -16.06
N LYS A 120 -32.80 33.48 -15.41
CA LYS A 120 -31.89 32.87 -14.43
C LYS A 120 -30.58 32.48 -15.11
N GLY A 121 -29.45 32.69 -14.44
CA GLY A 121 -28.17 32.14 -14.85
C GLY A 121 -28.18 30.62 -14.93
N ASN A 122 -27.39 30.05 -15.82
CA ASN A 122 -27.19 28.60 -15.87
C ASN A 122 -26.52 28.10 -14.58
N ASP A 123 -26.99 26.96 -14.06
CA ASP A 123 -26.39 26.31 -12.91
C ASP A 123 -25.06 25.66 -13.31
N GLY A 124 -24.08 25.69 -12.41
CA GLY A 124 -22.81 24.99 -12.59
C GLY A 124 -22.99 23.47 -12.64
N GLY A 125 -22.15 22.81 -13.41
CA GLY A 125 -22.17 21.35 -13.53
C GLY A 125 -21.60 20.65 -12.30
N GLN A 126 -22.08 19.45 -12.01
CA GLN A 126 -21.51 18.60 -10.96
C GLN A 126 -20.07 18.18 -11.32
N GLY A 127 -19.18 18.13 -10.33
CA GLY A 127 -17.87 17.53 -10.49
C GLY A 127 -17.94 16.02 -10.73
N MET A 128 -17.05 15.47 -11.55
CA MET A 128 -17.02 14.03 -11.79
C MET A 128 -16.49 13.27 -10.57
N PRO A 129 -16.93 12.02 -10.34
CA PRO A 129 -16.40 11.20 -9.25
C PRO A 129 -14.91 10.91 -9.44
N GLY A 130 -14.18 10.73 -8.34
CA GLY A 130 -12.84 10.17 -8.35
C GLY A 130 -12.84 8.68 -8.71
N GLN A 131 -11.78 8.18 -9.34
CA GLN A 131 -11.68 6.76 -9.67
C GLN A 131 -11.33 5.90 -8.43
N THR A 132 -11.80 4.65 -8.42
CA THR A 132 -11.43 3.68 -7.37
C THR A 132 -9.94 3.34 -7.43
N GLY A 133 -9.30 3.24 -6.27
CA GLY A 133 -7.92 2.80 -6.11
C GLY A 133 -7.67 1.39 -6.67
N GLN A 134 -6.48 1.16 -7.21
CA GLN A 134 -6.10 -0.16 -7.70
C GLN A 134 -5.94 -1.16 -6.55
N PRO A 135 -6.23 -2.46 -6.74
CA PRO A 135 -5.93 -3.48 -5.74
C PRO A 135 -4.43 -3.54 -5.40
N GLY A 136 -4.11 -3.88 -4.16
CA GLY A 136 -2.75 -4.14 -3.71
C GLY A 136 -2.19 -5.42 -4.34
N VAL A 137 -0.86 -5.49 -4.45
CA VAL A 137 -0.16 -6.64 -5.01
C VAL A 137 -0.23 -7.81 -4.03
N ALA A 138 -0.44 -9.04 -4.52
CA ALA A 138 -0.40 -10.21 -3.66
C ALA A 138 1.00 -10.41 -3.04
N GLY A 139 1.05 -10.97 -1.84
CA GLY A 139 2.30 -11.36 -1.21
C GLY A 139 2.91 -12.57 -1.91
N ASP A 140 4.23 -12.65 -1.90
CA ASP A 140 4.96 -13.72 -2.58
C ASP A 140 4.78 -15.07 -1.87
N ASP A 141 4.66 -16.14 -2.64
CA ASP A 141 4.60 -17.49 -2.09
C ASP A 141 5.98 -17.92 -1.57
N ALA A 142 6.00 -18.60 -0.43
CA ALA A 142 7.24 -19.19 0.10
C ALA A 142 7.53 -20.56 -0.55
N GLY A 143 8.79 -20.79 -0.90
CA GLY A 143 9.28 -22.02 -1.53
C GLY A 143 9.48 -23.20 -0.58
N PHE A 144 10.34 -24.12 -0.97
CA PHE A 144 10.72 -25.29 -0.18
C PHE A 144 11.96 -25.01 0.66
N ILE A 145 11.94 -25.42 1.93
CA ILE A 145 13.13 -25.51 2.77
C ILE A 145 13.37 -26.99 3.07
N THR A 146 14.42 -27.55 2.50
CA THR A 146 14.82 -28.95 2.68
C THR A 146 16.07 -29.01 3.55
N LEU A 147 16.01 -29.73 4.67
CA LEU A 147 17.14 -30.01 5.54
C LEU A 147 17.43 -31.51 5.47
N ARG A 148 18.60 -31.88 4.95
CA ARG A 148 19.04 -33.27 4.80
C ARG A 148 20.18 -33.59 5.75
N PHE A 149 20.05 -34.71 6.46
CA PHE A 149 21.06 -35.21 7.38
C PHE A 149 21.42 -36.65 7.02
N ASP A 150 22.69 -36.88 6.69
CA ASP A 150 23.21 -38.23 6.37
C ASP A 150 23.24 -39.14 7.63
N PRO A 151 23.34 -40.47 7.45
CA PRO A 151 23.49 -41.39 8.57
C PRO A 151 24.63 -41.05 9.52
N GLY A 152 24.27 -40.82 10.79
CA GLY A 152 25.22 -40.49 11.85
C GLY A 152 25.56 -39.01 11.98
N ALA A 153 24.94 -38.15 11.16
CA ALA A 153 25.08 -36.71 11.33
C ALA A 153 24.57 -36.24 12.70
N ARG A 154 25.23 -35.23 13.26
CA ARG A 154 24.92 -34.63 14.55
C ARG A 154 24.57 -33.16 14.37
N ALA A 155 23.69 -32.65 15.23
CA ALA A 155 23.35 -31.24 15.27
C ALA A 155 23.31 -30.74 16.71
N ASP A 156 23.80 -29.52 16.93
CA ASP A 156 23.78 -28.82 18.22
C ASP A 156 23.33 -27.36 18.04
N GLY A 157 22.77 -26.80 19.10
CA GLY A 157 22.22 -25.44 19.16
C GLY A 157 20.77 -25.32 18.69
N ARG A 158 20.25 -24.08 18.62
CA ARG A 158 18.84 -23.79 18.33
C ARG A 158 18.64 -23.36 16.87
N LEU A 159 17.84 -24.12 16.13
CA LEU A 159 17.39 -23.75 14.79
C LEU A 159 15.92 -23.31 14.81
N ILE A 160 15.64 -22.20 14.14
CA ILE A 160 14.29 -21.69 13.90
C ILE A 160 14.09 -21.60 12.38
N VAL A 161 13.04 -22.24 11.87
CA VAL A 161 12.66 -22.19 10.46
C VAL A 161 11.27 -21.56 10.31
N ARG A 162 11.20 -20.44 9.58
CA ARG A 162 9.98 -19.67 9.33
C ARG A 162 9.73 -19.58 7.83
N ASN A 163 9.02 -20.57 7.29
CA ASN A 163 8.71 -20.61 5.87
C ASN A 163 7.34 -19.96 5.59
N THR A 164 7.18 -18.72 6.04
CA THR A 164 5.91 -17.98 6.02
C THR A 164 5.70 -17.30 4.67
N GLY A 165 4.48 -17.30 4.13
CA GLY A 165 4.20 -16.53 2.90
C GLY A 165 4.40 -15.02 3.09
N GLY A 166 4.65 -14.31 1.99
CA GLY A 166 4.84 -12.86 1.99
C GLY A 166 3.57 -12.09 2.37
N ILE A 167 3.75 -10.90 2.95
CA ILE A 167 2.64 -10.01 3.31
C ILE A 167 2.06 -9.42 2.02
N GLY A 168 0.74 -9.35 1.89
CA GLY A 168 0.10 -8.67 0.78
C GLY A 168 0.32 -7.15 0.81
N GLY A 169 0.44 -6.53 -0.36
CA GLY A 169 0.62 -5.09 -0.52
C GLY A 169 -0.61 -4.28 -0.13
N ILE A 170 -0.40 -3.02 0.25
CA ILE A 170 -1.48 -2.08 0.54
C ILE A 170 -2.25 -1.74 -0.75
N GLY A 171 -3.57 -1.61 -0.68
CA GLY A 171 -4.37 -1.12 -1.80
C GLY A 171 -4.04 0.32 -2.20
N GLY A 172 -4.24 0.66 -3.47
CA GLY A 172 -4.03 2.01 -3.98
C GLY A 172 -5.01 3.03 -3.39
N VAL A 173 -4.58 4.29 -3.31
CA VAL A 173 -5.43 5.38 -2.82
C VAL A 173 -6.52 5.71 -3.84
N GLY A 174 -7.76 5.95 -3.39
CA GLY A 174 -8.83 6.44 -4.25
C GLY A 174 -8.55 7.84 -4.83
N GLY A 175 -9.02 8.09 -6.04
CA GLY A 175 -8.90 9.38 -6.70
C GLY A 175 -9.74 10.46 -6.02
N GLN A 176 -9.33 11.72 -6.07
CA GLN A 176 -10.15 12.80 -5.52
C GLN A 176 -11.39 13.03 -6.40
N GLY A 177 -12.48 13.49 -5.81
CA GLY A 177 -13.62 13.97 -6.57
C GLY A 177 -13.31 15.29 -7.28
N GLY A 178 -13.85 15.46 -8.48
CA GLY A 178 -13.71 16.70 -9.24
C GLY A 178 -14.47 17.85 -8.57
N PRO A 179 -13.99 19.10 -8.66
CA PRO A 179 -14.71 20.23 -8.12
C PRO A 179 -16.02 20.46 -8.90
N GLY A 180 -17.04 20.94 -8.21
CA GLY A 180 -18.27 21.44 -8.85
C GLY A 180 -18.00 22.73 -9.62
N GLY A 181 -18.77 22.97 -10.67
CA GLY A 181 -18.61 24.16 -11.49
C GLY A 181 -19.34 25.37 -10.93
N ASP A 182 -18.84 26.57 -11.21
CA ASP A 182 -19.49 27.81 -10.79
C ASP A 182 -20.77 28.09 -11.59
N GLY A 183 -21.79 28.65 -10.93
CA GLY A 183 -23.03 29.11 -11.57
C GLY A 183 -22.86 30.43 -12.33
N GLN A 184 -23.65 30.62 -13.39
CA GLN A 184 -23.61 31.82 -14.21
C GLN A 184 -24.32 33.00 -13.55
N GLN A 185 -23.87 34.23 -13.81
CA GLN A 185 -24.65 35.42 -13.47
C GLN A 185 -26.05 35.43 -14.13
N GLY A 186 -27.06 35.91 -13.42
CA GLY A 186 -28.41 36.13 -13.95
C GLY A 186 -28.46 37.23 -15.02
N GLY A 187 -29.41 37.17 -15.94
CA GLY A 187 -29.56 38.19 -16.98
C GLY A 187 -30.01 39.54 -16.45
N ARG A 188 -29.61 40.63 -17.10
CA ARG A 188 -29.98 42.00 -16.69
C ARG A 188 -31.49 42.24 -16.73
N GLY A 189 -31.97 43.19 -15.91
CA GLY A 189 -33.36 43.68 -15.99
C GLY A 189 -33.67 44.34 -17.33
N LYS A 190 -34.95 44.41 -17.67
CA LYS A 190 -35.47 45.03 -18.89
C LYS A 190 -36.34 46.23 -18.55
N ASP A 191 -35.94 47.38 -19.04
CA ASP A 191 -36.77 48.58 -18.99
C ASP A 191 -37.95 48.45 -19.97
N GLY A 192 -39.12 48.90 -19.50
CA GLY A 192 -40.28 49.24 -20.33
C GLY A 192 -40.20 50.70 -20.79
N ILE A 193 -41.25 51.19 -21.45
CA ILE A 193 -41.27 52.57 -21.97
C ILE A 193 -41.30 53.60 -20.83
N VAL A 194 -41.92 53.28 -19.69
CA VAL A 194 -42.02 54.17 -18.52
C VAL A 194 -41.78 53.46 -17.17
N ASP A 195 -41.53 52.15 -17.18
CA ASP A 195 -41.50 51.31 -15.99
C ASP A 195 -40.48 50.16 -16.12
N CYS A 196 -40.42 49.29 -15.10
CA CYS A 196 -39.65 48.06 -15.18
C CYS A 196 -40.49 46.95 -15.82
N ALA A 197 -40.17 46.59 -17.07
CA ALA A 197 -40.89 45.53 -17.77
C ALA A 197 -40.59 44.15 -17.17
N SER A 198 -39.35 43.91 -16.76
CA SER A 198 -38.97 42.71 -16.02
C SER A 198 -37.73 42.94 -15.19
N GLY A 199 -37.76 42.59 -13.90
CA GLY A 199 -36.60 42.69 -13.03
C GLY A 199 -35.44 41.78 -13.48
N PRO A 200 -34.23 41.96 -12.92
CA PRO A 200 -33.09 41.10 -13.25
C PRO A 200 -33.38 39.62 -12.98
N GLY A 201 -32.63 38.73 -13.61
CA GLY A 201 -32.64 37.31 -13.32
C GLY A 201 -31.86 36.97 -12.04
N ASN A 202 -32.14 35.80 -11.45
CA ASN A 202 -31.33 35.27 -10.36
C ASN A 202 -30.04 34.62 -10.92
N GLY A 203 -28.99 34.56 -10.13
CA GLY A 203 -27.81 33.79 -10.46
C GLY A 203 -28.10 32.29 -10.54
N GLY A 204 -27.31 31.58 -11.33
CA GLY A 204 -27.25 30.13 -11.33
C GLY A 204 -26.67 29.60 -10.02
N ASN A 205 -27.10 28.43 -9.60
CA ASN A 205 -26.52 27.73 -8.46
C ASN A 205 -25.12 27.22 -8.82
N GLY A 206 -24.24 27.09 -7.82
CA GLY A 206 -23.01 26.34 -7.98
C GLY A 206 -23.30 24.84 -8.11
N GLY A 207 -22.49 24.13 -8.88
CA GLY A 207 -22.56 22.68 -8.99
C GLY A 207 -21.98 21.99 -7.76
N ASP A 208 -22.50 20.81 -7.43
CA ASP A 208 -21.94 19.99 -6.34
C ASP A 208 -20.56 19.44 -6.73
N GLY A 209 -19.69 19.27 -5.73
CA GLY A 209 -18.44 18.54 -5.91
C GLY A 209 -18.70 17.05 -6.20
N GLY A 210 -17.85 16.45 -7.03
CA GLY A 210 -17.87 15.01 -7.26
C GLY A 210 -17.46 14.25 -6.00
N PRO A 211 -18.02 13.06 -5.72
CA PRO A 211 -17.53 12.24 -4.62
C PRO A 211 -16.09 11.78 -4.86
N GLY A 212 -15.37 11.48 -3.79
CA GLY A 212 -14.08 10.79 -3.89
C GLY A 212 -14.21 9.42 -4.55
N GLY A 213 -13.10 8.81 -4.92
CA GLY A 213 -13.06 7.40 -5.31
C GLY A 213 -12.86 6.50 -4.10
N LEU A 214 -13.38 5.28 -4.14
CA LEU A 214 -13.11 4.29 -3.10
C LEU A 214 -11.62 3.94 -3.07
N GLY A 215 -11.09 3.57 -1.91
CA GLY A 215 -9.75 2.99 -1.83
C GLY A 215 -9.68 1.62 -2.50
N GLY A 216 -8.46 1.21 -2.88
CA GLY A 216 -8.20 -0.11 -3.42
C GLY A 216 -8.29 -1.20 -2.35
N ARG A 217 -8.67 -2.41 -2.75
CA ARG A 217 -8.59 -3.61 -1.89
C ARG A 217 -7.11 -3.90 -1.57
N GLY A 218 -6.80 -4.35 -0.36
CA GLY A 218 -5.45 -4.89 -0.05
C GLY A 218 -5.14 -6.16 -0.85
N GLY A 219 -3.85 -6.46 -1.06
CA GLY A 219 -3.40 -7.68 -1.73
C GLY A 219 -3.49 -8.91 -0.83
N ASP A 220 -3.80 -10.07 -1.39
CA ASP A 220 -3.85 -11.33 -0.62
C ASP A 220 -2.47 -11.68 -0.06
N GLY A 221 -2.40 -12.37 1.08
CA GLY A 221 -1.13 -12.88 1.60
C GLY A 221 -0.63 -14.09 0.82
N GLY A 222 0.68 -14.24 0.69
CA GLY A 222 1.30 -15.36 -0.03
C GLY A 222 1.13 -16.70 0.70
N ARG A 223 1.24 -17.81 -0.01
CA ARG A 223 1.18 -19.16 0.57
C ARG A 223 2.41 -19.44 1.43
N GLY A 224 2.20 -20.09 2.57
CA GLY A 224 3.28 -20.65 3.39
C GLY A 224 3.97 -21.82 2.69
N GLY A 225 5.27 -21.92 2.82
CA GLY A 225 6.08 -22.89 2.10
C GLY A 225 6.07 -24.27 2.72
N THR A 226 6.82 -25.20 2.12
CA THR A 226 6.98 -26.54 2.69
C THR A 226 8.33 -26.67 3.37
N ILE A 227 8.34 -27.17 4.60
CA ILE A 227 9.57 -27.57 5.28
C ILE A 227 9.68 -29.10 5.19
N VAL A 228 10.77 -29.59 4.62
CA VAL A 228 11.09 -31.02 4.55
C VAL A 228 12.34 -31.26 5.36
N VAL A 229 12.25 -32.11 6.37
CA VAL A 229 13.43 -32.60 7.08
C VAL A 229 13.60 -34.07 6.73
N GLN A 230 14.75 -34.41 6.17
CA GLN A 230 15.11 -35.77 5.80
C GLN A 230 16.28 -36.22 6.67
N THR A 231 16.10 -37.32 7.39
CA THR A 231 17.17 -37.92 8.19
C THR A 231 17.23 -39.41 7.91
N SER A 232 18.43 -39.90 7.60
CA SER A 232 18.66 -41.34 7.63
C SER A 232 19.19 -41.72 9.01
N ALA A 233 18.34 -42.15 9.93
CA ALA A 233 18.83 -42.59 11.25
C ALA A 233 19.68 -43.86 11.09
N PRO A 234 20.90 -43.92 11.64
CA PRO A 234 21.61 -45.20 11.76
C PRO A 234 20.84 -46.09 12.75
N ALA A 235 20.70 -47.38 12.43
CA ALA A 235 19.88 -48.31 13.21
C ALA A 235 20.31 -48.42 14.69
N ASN A 236 21.55 -48.07 15.03
CA ASN A 236 22.10 -48.10 16.38
C ASN A 236 23.01 -46.88 16.62
N PRO A 237 22.51 -45.76 17.16
CA PRO A 237 23.35 -44.63 17.53
C PRO A 237 24.28 -45.00 18.70
N PRO A 238 25.51 -44.46 18.76
CA PRO A 238 26.39 -44.65 19.91
C PRO A 238 25.73 -44.22 21.23
N PRO A 239 25.95 -44.93 22.35
CA PRO A 239 25.45 -44.52 23.66
C PRO A 239 25.92 -43.09 24.00
N GLY A 240 24.98 -42.22 24.39
CA GLY A 240 25.27 -40.84 24.81
C GLY A 240 25.34 -39.79 23.69
N SER A 241 25.15 -40.16 22.42
CA SER A 241 24.96 -39.15 21.36
C SER A 241 23.50 -38.75 21.25
N MET A 242 23.20 -37.45 21.34
CA MET A 242 21.90 -36.91 20.90
C MET A 242 21.76 -37.21 19.41
N THR A 243 20.71 -37.95 19.05
CA THR A 243 20.46 -38.24 17.64
C THR A 243 19.92 -36.99 16.96
N ILE A 244 20.05 -36.91 15.64
CA ILE A 244 19.38 -35.84 14.87
C ILE A 244 17.86 -35.84 15.11
N LEU A 245 17.25 -37.01 15.37
CA LEU A 245 15.83 -37.12 15.71
C LEU A 245 15.49 -36.41 17.03
N ASP A 246 16.35 -36.53 18.03
CA ASP A 246 16.19 -35.84 19.32
C ASP A 246 16.36 -34.33 19.14
N TRP A 247 17.39 -33.92 18.40
CA TRP A 247 17.62 -32.50 18.08
C TRP A 247 16.44 -31.88 17.31
N LEU A 248 15.83 -32.62 16.38
CA LEU A 248 14.65 -32.18 15.62
C LEU A 248 13.39 -31.95 16.46
N GLN A 249 13.37 -32.39 17.72
CA GLN A 249 12.31 -32.03 18.67
C GLN A 249 12.49 -30.61 19.22
N THR A 250 13.71 -30.08 19.16
CA THR A 250 14.06 -28.73 19.64
C THR A 250 13.95 -27.66 18.54
N VAL A 251 13.85 -28.07 17.27
CA VAL A 251 13.75 -27.16 16.12
C VAL A 251 12.35 -26.55 16.04
N GLU A 252 12.29 -25.23 16.06
CA GLU A 252 11.04 -24.49 15.88
C GLU A 252 10.75 -24.32 14.39
N MET A 253 9.61 -24.85 13.93
CA MET A 253 9.21 -24.78 12.52
C MET A 253 7.83 -24.14 12.39
N SER A 254 7.69 -23.16 11.50
CA SER A 254 6.42 -22.53 11.15
C SER A 254 6.29 -22.38 9.64
N VAL A 255 5.07 -22.57 9.14
CA VAL A 255 4.71 -22.56 7.71
C VAL A 255 3.44 -21.75 7.49
N ASP A 256 3.26 -20.66 8.23
CA ASP A 256 2.05 -19.84 8.11
C ASP A 256 1.91 -19.22 6.72
N GLY A 257 0.68 -19.07 6.24
CA GLY A 257 0.45 -18.19 5.12
C GLY A 257 0.66 -16.73 5.51
N GLY A 258 1.03 -15.92 4.53
CA GLY A 258 1.24 -14.49 4.67
C GLY A 258 -0.04 -13.77 5.09
N THR A 259 0.15 -12.64 5.77
CA THR A 259 -0.98 -11.82 6.19
C THR A 259 -1.53 -11.01 5.02
N PRO A 260 -2.86 -10.79 4.99
CA PRO A 260 -3.51 -9.83 4.11
C PRO A 260 -2.85 -8.45 4.12
N GLY A 261 -2.81 -7.81 2.95
CA GLY A 261 -2.52 -6.38 2.84
C GLY A 261 -3.66 -5.50 3.33
N GLN A 262 -3.33 -4.29 3.76
CA GLN A 262 -4.34 -3.32 4.20
C GLN A 262 -5.06 -2.70 2.99
N PRO A 263 -6.35 -2.35 3.13
CA PRO A 263 -7.02 -1.57 2.09
C PRO A 263 -6.38 -0.18 1.95
N GLY A 264 -6.44 0.36 0.73
CA GLY A 264 -6.06 1.73 0.47
C GLY A 264 -7.10 2.71 1.05
N PRO A 265 -6.68 3.94 1.41
CA PRO A 265 -7.61 4.98 1.81
C PRO A 265 -8.46 5.46 0.62
N GLY A 266 -9.68 5.90 0.92
CA GLY A 266 -10.54 6.56 -0.06
C GLY A 266 -10.05 7.95 -0.44
N GLY A 267 -10.53 8.43 -1.58
CA GLY A 267 -10.31 9.79 -2.06
C GLY A 267 -11.21 10.80 -1.33
N LYS A 268 -10.73 12.04 -1.27
CA LYS A 268 -11.53 13.17 -0.78
C LYS A 268 -12.58 13.57 -1.81
N GLY A 269 -13.73 14.03 -1.36
CA GLY A 269 -14.72 14.66 -2.22
C GLY A 269 -14.20 15.99 -2.80
N GLY A 270 -14.72 16.36 -3.96
CA GLY A 270 -14.42 17.63 -4.62
C GLY A 270 -15.06 18.82 -3.91
N ASN A 271 -14.45 20.00 -4.07
CA ASN A 271 -15.02 21.23 -3.54
C ASN A 271 -16.31 21.61 -4.28
N PRO A 272 -17.28 22.28 -3.62
CA PRO A 272 -18.46 22.80 -4.29
C PRO A 272 -18.11 23.96 -5.23
N GLY A 273 -18.92 24.11 -6.28
CA GLY A 273 -18.96 25.30 -7.11
C GLY A 273 -19.60 26.49 -6.38
N GLN A 274 -19.17 27.69 -6.73
CA GLN A 274 -19.71 28.93 -6.20
C GLN A 274 -20.98 29.36 -6.96
N PRO A 275 -21.93 30.03 -6.30
CA PRO A 275 -23.13 30.51 -6.98
C PRO A 275 -22.86 31.73 -7.86
N GLY A 276 -23.59 31.82 -8.97
CA GLY A 276 -23.68 33.01 -9.81
C GLY A 276 -24.29 34.21 -9.08
N TYR A 277 -23.82 35.42 -9.39
CA TYR A 277 -24.46 36.65 -8.93
C TYR A 277 -25.83 36.85 -9.60
N GLY A 278 -26.70 37.62 -8.97
CA GLY A 278 -27.91 38.12 -9.62
C GLY A 278 -27.60 38.99 -10.84
N GLY A 279 -28.58 39.12 -11.72
CA GLY A 279 -28.51 40.04 -12.85
C GLY A 279 -28.50 41.49 -12.40
N ARG A 280 -27.90 42.35 -13.23
CA ARG A 280 -27.87 43.79 -12.97
C ARG A 280 -29.24 44.40 -13.19
N GLY A 281 -29.58 45.39 -12.37
CA GLY A 281 -30.68 46.30 -12.68
C GLY A 281 -30.46 47.08 -13.98
N SER A 282 -31.50 47.74 -14.45
CA SER A 282 -31.50 48.71 -15.54
C SER A 282 -31.95 50.08 -15.00
N HIS A 283 -32.24 51.07 -15.87
CA HIS A 283 -32.53 52.43 -15.42
C HIS A 283 -33.81 52.49 -14.58
N HIS A 284 -34.83 51.71 -14.96
CA HIS A 284 -36.11 51.61 -14.27
C HIS A 284 -36.25 50.33 -13.42
N CYS A 285 -35.46 49.29 -13.69
CA CYS A 285 -35.42 48.10 -12.85
C CYS A 285 -34.29 48.17 -11.82
N GLN A 286 -34.61 48.47 -10.57
CA GLN A 286 -33.65 48.33 -9.48
C GLN A 286 -33.34 46.85 -9.22
N GLY A 287 -32.08 46.52 -8.95
CA GLY A 287 -31.66 45.19 -8.55
C GLY A 287 -30.31 45.21 -7.86
N LYS A 288 -30.22 44.53 -6.71
CA LYS A 288 -28.96 44.27 -6.01
C LYS A 288 -28.47 42.90 -6.43
N GLU A 289 -27.35 42.85 -7.14
CA GLU A 289 -26.74 41.62 -7.66
C GLU A 289 -26.48 40.59 -6.54
N ALA A 290 -26.15 41.06 -5.33
CA ALA A 290 -25.90 40.22 -4.16
C ALA A 290 -27.16 39.57 -3.59
N ASP A 291 -28.32 40.23 -3.68
CA ASP A 291 -29.58 39.77 -3.07
C ASP A 291 -30.24 38.64 -3.87
N ARG A 292 -29.73 38.37 -5.08
CA ARG A 292 -30.28 37.40 -6.04
C ARG A 292 -29.24 36.37 -6.49
N MET A 293 -28.22 36.17 -5.68
CA MET A 293 -27.21 35.15 -5.87
C MET A 293 -27.84 33.75 -5.82
N GLY A 294 -27.32 32.82 -6.63
CA GLY A 294 -27.71 31.41 -6.53
C GLY A 294 -27.30 30.77 -5.19
N ALA A 295 -27.67 29.51 -4.99
CA ALA A 295 -27.16 28.73 -3.87
C ALA A 295 -25.77 28.14 -4.21
N PRO A 296 -24.81 28.11 -3.27
CA PRO A 296 -23.57 27.36 -3.46
C PRO A 296 -23.85 25.87 -3.62
N GLY A 297 -22.97 25.18 -4.33
CA GLY A 297 -22.99 23.72 -4.39
C GLY A 297 -22.67 23.09 -3.03
N LYS A 298 -22.83 21.78 -2.94
CA LYS A 298 -22.41 20.96 -1.80
C LYS A 298 -21.05 20.34 -2.06
N PRO A 299 -20.17 20.25 -1.04
CA PRO A 299 -18.95 19.46 -1.16
C PRO A 299 -19.27 18.01 -1.52
N GLY A 300 -18.42 17.41 -2.34
CA GLY A 300 -18.47 15.98 -2.61
C GLY A 300 -18.30 15.18 -1.34
N LYS A 301 -18.91 13.98 -1.29
CA LYS A 301 -18.68 13.06 -0.18
C LYS A 301 -17.25 12.52 -0.26
N ASN A 302 -16.57 12.47 0.88
CA ASN A 302 -15.39 11.63 1.00
C ASN A 302 -15.84 10.17 0.91
N GLU A 303 -15.15 9.37 0.13
CA GLU A 303 -15.40 7.94 0.10
C GLU A 303 -14.54 7.22 1.14
N THR A 304 -15.01 6.06 1.57
CA THR A 304 -14.33 5.26 2.59
C THR A 304 -13.11 4.54 2.03
N ALA A 305 -12.29 4.01 2.94
CA ALA A 305 -11.26 3.03 2.58
C ALA A 305 -11.86 1.88 1.75
N GLY A 306 -11.01 1.28 0.91
CA GLY A 306 -11.39 0.09 0.16
C GLY A 306 -11.85 -1.05 1.06
N LEU A 307 -12.50 -2.05 0.47
CA LEU A 307 -12.88 -3.24 1.21
C LEU A 307 -11.63 -3.94 1.76
N SER A 308 -11.70 -4.42 3.00
CA SER A 308 -10.76 -5.39 3.56
C SER A 308 -10.94 -6.72 2.82
N GLY A 309 -10.39 -6.82 1.63
CA GLY A 309 -10.62 -7.99 0.80
C GLY A 309 -9.51 -9.03 0.86
N ALA A 310 -8.37 -8.74 1.47
CA ALA A 310 -7.26 -9.66 1.34
C ALA A 310 -7.44 -10.94 2.18
N ASN A 311 -7.32 -12.10 1.54
CA ASN A 311 -7.34 -13.39 2.21
C ASN A 311 -5.97 -13.66 2.83
N LYS A 312 -5.96 -14.28 4.02
CA LYS A 312 -4.71 -14.85 4.56
C LYS A 312 -4.26 -15.93 3.58
N GLY A 313 -2.97 -15.96 3.28
CA GLY A 313 -2.41 -17.05 2.49
C GLY A 313 -2.69 -18.41 3.16
N PRO A 314 -2.83 -19.48 2.39
CA PRO A 314 -2.93 -20.81 2.97
C PRO A 314 -1.63 -21.17 3.70
N ASN A 315 -1.76 -21.82 4.85
CA ASN A 315 -0.60 -22.39 5.55
C ASN A 315 0.02 -23.49 4.69
N GLY A 316 1.35 -23.61 4.78
CA GLY A 316 2.14 -24.63 4.15
C GLY A 316 2.16 -25.94 4.93
N ARG A 317 3.23 -26.73 4.76
CA ARG A 317 3.32 -28.08 5.33
C ARG A 317 4.68 -28.36 5.92
N ILE A 318 4.72 -29.14 6.99
CA ILE A 318 5.94 -29.69 7.57
C ILE A 318 5.95 -31.19 7.31
N LYS A 319 7.02 -31.70 6.72
CA LYS A 319 7.24 -33.13 6.48
C LYS A 319 8.54 -33.56 7.17
N LYS A 320 8.45 -34.60 7.99
CA LYS A 320 9.62 -35.27 8.58
C LYS A 320 9.70 -36.66 7.93
N LEU A 321 10.80 -36.94 7.25
CA LEU A 321 11.05 -38.16 6.48
C LEU A 321 12.27 -38.90 7.01
#